data_AF-A0A969MTX1-F1
#
_entry.id   AF-A0A969MTX1-F1
#
_cell.length_a   1.000
_cell.length_b   1.000
_cell.length_c   1.000
_cell.angle_alpha   90.00
_cell.angle_beta   90.00
_cell.angle_gamma   90.00
#
_symmetry.space_group_name_H-M   'P 1'
#
loop_
_entity.id
_entity.type
_entity.pdbx_description
1 polymer ?
#
loop_
_entity_poly.entity_id
_entity_poly.type
_entity_poly.pdbx_seq_one_letter_code
_entity_poly.pdbx_strand_id
1 'polypeptide(L)' 'MRDDRVMVLDYKTDRPPPDDPTDVPPVYLRQMAVYRSALRAVFPDRTVECLLLWTEAPKMMPLADVLLDRFAP' A
#
# COMPACT_ATOMS: atom_id res chain seq x y z
N MET A 1 -5.03 -11.33 -16.08
CA MET A 1 -4.40 -10.19 -15.39
C MET A 1 -4.56 -8.99 -16.30
N ARG A 2 -4.76 -7.79 -15.78
CA ARG A 2 -4.63 -6.60 -16.62
C ARG A 2 -3.14 -6.24 -16.65
N ASP A 3 -2.58 -6.09 -17.85
CA ASP A 3 -1.14 -5.81 -18.01
C ASP A 3 -0.79 -4.33 -17.74
N ASP A 4 -1.80 -3.49 -17.51
CA ASP A 4 -1.73 -2.05 -17.25
C ASP A 4 -1.48 -1.70 -15.77
N ARG A 5 -1.39 -2.69 -14.89
CA ARG A 5 -1.29 -2.46 -13.43
C ARG A 5 -0.26 -3.36 -12.74
N VAL A 6 0.30 -2.81 -11.68
CA VAL A 6 1.20 -3.49 -10.74
C VAL A 6 0.61 -3.34 -9.35
N MET A 7 0.36 -4.44 -8.67
CA MET A 7 -0.18 -4.43 -7.30
C MET A 7 0.91 -4.83 -6.31
N VAL A 8 1.04 -4.06 -5.24
CA VAL A 8 1.86 -4.38 -4.07
C VAL A 8 0.93 -4.78 -2.94
N LEU A 9 1.13 -5.98 -2.41
CA LEU A 9 0.41 -6.48 -1.24
C LEU A 9 1.41 -6.79 -0.14
N ASP A 10 1.30 -6.09 0.99
CA ASP A 10 2.12 -6.35 2.18
C ASP A 10 1.25 -6.97 3.29
N TYR A 11 1.70 -8.08 3.86
CA TYR A 11 0.95 -8.87 4.83
C TYR A 11 1.24 -8.38 6.25
N LYS A 12 0.18 -8.17 7.04
CA LYS A 12 0.27 -7.65 8.41
C LYS A 12 -0.51 -8.51 9.39
N THR A 13 0.07 -8.67 10.59
CA THR A 13 -0.43 -9.55 11.66
C THR A 13 -0.86 -8.79 12.91
N ASP A 14 -0.80 -7.46 12.90
CA ASP A 14 -1.20 -6.56 13.99
C ASP A 14 -2.62 -6.84 14.49
N ARG A 15 -2.85 -6.61 15.79
CA ARG A 15 -4.11 -6.90 16.47
C ARG A 15 -4.49 -5.77 17.45
N PRO A 16 -5.67 -5.16 17.34
CA PRO A 16 -6.59 -5.24 16.20
C PRO A 16 -6.00 -4.54 14.96
N PRO A 17 -6.37 -4.94 13.74
CA PRO A 17 -6.04 -4.17 12.55
C PRO A 17 -6.75 -2.80 12.58
N PRO A 18 -6.17 -1.74 11.99
CA PRO A 18 -6.85 -0.46 11.86
C PRO A 18 -8.14 -0.58 11.04
N ASP A 19 -9.13 0.25 11.38
CA ASP A 19 -10.38 0.32 10.64
C ASP A 19 -10.25 1.18 9.37
N ASP A 20 -9.54 2.31 9.48
CA ASP A 20 -9.30 3.25 8.39
C ASP A 20 -7.82 3.24 7.94
N PRO A 21 -7.54 3.35 6.62
CA PRO A 21 -6.18 3.57 6.11
C PRO A 21 -5.40 4.72 6.76
N THR A 22 -6.06 5.77 7.25
CA THR A 22 -5.39 6.91 7.92
C THR A 22 -4.86 6.55 9.31
N ASP A 23 -5.39 5.50 9.93
CA ASP A 23 -4.98 5.02 11.25
C ASP A 23 -3.84 4.00 11.16
N VAL A 24 -3.41 3.65 9.95
CA VAL A 24 -2.26 2.76 9.73
C VAL A 24 -1.00 3.40 10.32
N PRO A 25 -0.20 2.63 11.10
CA PRO A 25 1.06 3.13 11.64
C PRO A 25 1.93 3.79 10.55
N PRO A 26 2.42 5.03 10.76
CA PRO A 26 3.17 5.78 9.74
C PRO A 26 4.40 5.05 9.18
N VAL A 27 4.97 4.11 9.92
CA VAL A 27 6.08 3.27 9.45
C VAL A 27 5.66 2.39 8.25
N TYR A 28 4.45 1.84 8.26
CA TYR A 28 3.93 1.05 7.15
C TYR A 28 3.57 1.94 5.95
N LEU A 29 3.02 3.13 6.20
CA LEU A 29 2.73 4.09 5.13
C LEU A 29 4.01 4.56 4.41
N ARG A 30 5.08 4.86 5.16
CA ARG A 30 6.40 5.18 4.58
C ARG A 30 6.97 4.03 3.75
N GLN A 31 6.90 2.80 4.28
CA GLN A 31 7.36 1.62 3.57
C GLN A 31 6.61 1.42 2.24
N MET A 32 5.29 1.51 2.27
CA MET A 32 4.46 1.38 1.07
C MET A 32 4.68 2.53 0.08
N ALA A 33 4.92 3.76 0.56
CA ALA A 33 5.25 4.89 -0.30
C ALA A 33 6.59 4.67 -1.04
N VAL A 34 7.60 4.12 -0.36
CA VAL A 34 8.88 3.75 -0.99
C VAL A 34 8.69 2.66 -2.04
N TYR A 35 7.92 1.60 -1.73
CA TYR A 35 7.62 0.55 -2.71
C TYR A 35 6.92 1.10 -3.95
N ARG A 36 5.92 1.95 -3.76
CA ARG A 36 5.20 2.59 -4.85
C ARG A 36 6.12 3.44 -5.72
N SER A 37 6.97 4.27 -5.12
CA SER A 37 7.91 5.13 -5.85
C SER A 37 8.91 4.31 -6.67
N ALA A 38 9.47 3.24 -6.07
CA ALA A 38 10.38 2.34 -6.78
C ALA A 38 9.69 1.66 -7.97
N LEU A 39 8.47 1.17 -7.79
CA LEU A 39 7.74 0.47 -8.84
C LEU A 39 7.24 1.41 -9.94
N ARG A 40 6.87 2.64 -9.62
CA ARG A 40 6.55 3.67 -10.63
C ARG A 40 7.75 3.99 -11.52
N ALA A 41 8.97 3.95 -10.98
CA ALA A 41 10.19 4.13 -11.76
C ALA A 41 10.47 2.92 -12.69
N VAL A 42 10.17 1.70 -12.24
CA VAL A 42 10.37 0.47 -13.02
C VAL A 42 9.28 0.28 -14.08
N PHE A 43 8.05 0.69 -13.79
CA PHE A 43 6.87 0.52 -14.64
C PHE A 43 6.19 1.87 -14.92
N PRO A 44 6.83 2.76 -15.70
CA PRO A 44 6.33 4.13 -15.90
C PRO A 44 4.95 4.19 -16.56
N ASP A 45 4.61 3.20 -17.39
CA ASP A 45 3.35 3.13 -18.13
C ASP A 45 2.25 2.32 -17.41
N ARG A 46 2.49 1.90 -16.15
CA ARG A 46 1.53 1.09 -15.38
C ARG A 46 1.06 1.80 -14.14
N THR A 47 -0.20 1.57 -13.81
CA THR A 47 -0.76 2.02 -12.53
C THR A 47 -0.20 1.16 -11.41
N VAL A 48 0.39 1.77 -10.38
CA VAL A 48 0.87 1.07 -9.19
C VAL A 48 -0.15 1.23 -8.06
N GLU A 49 -0.71 0.12 -7.60
CA GLU A 49 -1.67 0.05 -6.50
C GLU A 49 -1.01 -0.58 -5.26
N CYS A 50 -1.27 -0.01 -4.09
CA CYS A 50 -0.71 -0.48 -2.82
C CYS A 50 -1.83 -0.92 -1.87
N LEU A 51 -1.68 -2.10 -1.29
CA LEU A 51 -2.63 -2.68 -0.36
C LEU A 51 -1.91 -3.31 0.83
N LEU A 52 -2.54 -3.24 1.99
CA LEU A 52 -2.19 -4.06 3.16
C LEU A 52 -3.20 -5.21 3.27
N LEU A 53 -2.71 -6.43 3.49
CA LEU A 53 -3.55 -7.57 3.87
C LEU A 53 -3.39 -7.82 5.36
N TRP A 54 -4.43 -7.54 6.13
CA TRP A 54 -4.51 -7.93 7.52
C TRP A 54 -4.90 -9.41 7.58
N THR A 55 -4.14 -10.22 8.33
CA THR A 55 -4.40 -11.67 8.41
C THR A 55 -5.25 -12.06 9.62
N GLU A 56 -5.40 -11.17 10.60
CA GLU A 56 -6.22 -11.41 11.80
C GLU A 56 -7.71 -11.32 11.48
N ALA A 57 -8.15 -10.20 10.92
CA ALA A 57 -9.37 -10.13 10.10
C ALA A 57 -8.92 -10.18 8.64
N PRO A 58 -9.40 -11.11 7.78
CA PRO A 58 -8.98 -11.25 6.37
C PRO A 58 -9.43 -10.04 5.53
N LYS A 59 -8.81 -8.89 5.81
CA LYS A 59 -9.20 -7.56 5.35
C LYS A 59 -8.11 -7.04 4.43
N MET A 60 -8.50 -6.78 3.20
CA MET A 60 -7.68 -6.00 2.27
C MET A 60 -7.94 -4.52 2.50
N MET A 61 -6.89 -3.75 2.66
CA MET A 61 -6.93 -2.31 2.87
C MET A 61 -6.16 -1.60 1.75
N PRO A 62 -6.86 -1.11 0.72
CA PRO A 62 -6.23 -0.27 -0.30
C PRO A 62 -5.72 1.04 0.30
N LEU A 63 -4.54 1.46 -0.13
CA LEU A 63 -3.93 2.72 0.27
C LEU A 63 -4.08 3.72 -0.88
N ALA A 64 -4.83 4.81 -0.63
CA ALA A 64 -5.02 5.85 -1.62
C ALA A 64 -3.70 6.58 -1.93
N ASP A 65 -3.54 7.01 -3.18
CA ASP A 65 -2.33 7.72 -3.59
C ASP A 65 -2.10 8.99 -2.78
N VAL A 66 -3.16 9.78 -2.58
CA VAL A 66 -3.13 11.01 -1.79
C VAL A 66 -2.71 10.79 -0.33
N LEU A 67 -2.90 9.58 0.21
CA LEU A 67 -2.43 9.22 1.54
C LEU A 67 -0.92 8.96 1.50
N LEU A 68 -0.48 8.12 0.56
CA LEU A 68 0.93 7.73 0.41
C LEU A 68 1.83 8.89 -0.05
N ASP A 69 1.30 9.86 -0.78
CA ASP A 69 2.05 11.06 -1.21
C ASP A 69 2.58 11.87 -0.02
N ARG A 70 1.90 11.81 1.13
CA ARG A 70 2.34 12.46 2.38
C ARG A 70 3.56 11.80 3.01
N PHE A 71 3.92 10.60 2.56
CA PHE A 71 5.00 9.77 3.09
C PHE A 71 6.03 9.40 2.01
N ALA A 72 5.90 9.97 0.81
CA ALA A 72 6.89 9.82 -0.24
C ALA A 72 8.24 10.42 0.20
N PRO A 73 9.37 9.79 -0.19
CA PRO A 73 10.70 10.32 0.07
C PRO A 73 10.98 11.64 -0.65
#